data_AF-A0A2P2FKW0-F1
#
_entry.id   AF-A0A2P2FKW0-F1
#
_cell.length_a   1.000
_cell.length_b   1.000
_cell.length_c   1.000
_cell.angle_alpha   90.00
_cell.angle_beta   90.00
_cell.angle_gamma   90.00
#
_symmetry.space_group_name_H-M   'P 1'
#
loop_
_entity.id
_entity.type
_entity.pdbx_description
1 polymer ?
#
loop_
_entity_poly.entity_id
_entity_poly.type
_entity_poly.pdbx_seq_one_letter_code
_entity_poly.pdbx_strand_id
1 'polypeptide(L)'
;MTAQRTITDEIGEIAVWLMGEFGGRVPSAVISRVLNASKRDLEGRIDPEELGEMFYTLCRFRLQRIVAADDRITVRIPDARLS
;
A
#
# COMPACT_ATOMS: atom_id res chain seq x y z
N MET A 1 -27.99 -2.38 9.05
CA MET A 1 -26.79 -2.41 9.92
C MET A 1 -25.71 -3.40 9.46
N THR A 2 -25.84 -4.04 8.29
CA THR A 2 -24.95 -5.12 7.81
C THR A 2 -23.81 -4.63 6.91
N ALA A 3 -24.04 -3.68 6.00
CA ALA A 3 -23.06 -3.25 4.99
C ALA A 3 -21.75 -2.68 5.59
N GLN A 4 -21.84 -1.84 6.62
CA GLN A 4 -20.66 -1.21 7.25
C GLN A 4 -19.72 -2.23 7.93
N ARG A 5 -20.28 -3.32 8.45
CA ARG A 5 -19.50 -4.38 9.12
C ARG A 5 -18.71 -5.17 8.08
N THR A 6 -19.36 -5.54 6.97
CA THR A 6 -18.73 -6.21 5.82
C THR A 6 -17.56 -5.43 5.24
N ILE A 7 -17.70 -4.11 5.06
CA ILE A 7 -16.64 -3.24 4.53
C ILE A 7 -15.44 -3.19 5.48
N THR A 8 -15.69 -3.14 6.79
CA THR A 8 -14.61 -3.10 7.78
C THR A 8 -13.83 -4.41 7.79
N ASP A 9 -14.54 -5.54 7.69
CA ASP A 9 -13.94 -6.86 7.60
C ASP A 9 -13.13 -7.01 6.29
N GLU A 10 -13.68 -6.58 5.16
CA GLU A 10 -13.00 -6.56 3.85
C GLU A 10 -11.71 -5.71 3.86
N ILE A 11 -11.76 -4.49 4.42
CA ILE A 11 -10.57 -3.64 4.57
C ILE A 11 -9.52 -4.33 5.45
N GLY A 12 -9.96 -5.06 6.49
CA GLY A 12 -9.09 -5.85 7.35
C GLY A 12 -8.39 -6.98 6.60
N GLU A 13 -9.14 -7.73 5.78
CA GLU A 13 -8.60 -8.80 4.93
C GLU A 13 -7.60 -8.27 3.90
N ILE A 14 -7.92 -7.16 3.23
CA ILE A 14 -7.02 -6.47 2.30
C ILE A 14 -5.73 -6.05 3.01
N ALA A 15 -5.81 -5.53 4.23
CA ALA A 15 -4.64 -5.14 5.01
C ALA A 15 -3.73 -6.34 5.32
N VAL A 16 -4.30 -7.47 5.72
CA VAL A 16 -3.54 -8.72 5.96
C VAL A 16 -2.85 -9.19 4.67
N TRP A 17 -3.59 -9.19 3.56
CA TRP A 17 -3.04 -9.62 2.27
C TRP A 17 -1.88 -8.73 1.81
N LEU A 18 -2.01 -7.41 1.92
CA LEU A 18 -0.94 -6.47 1.55
C LEU A 18 0.28 -6.56 2.48
N MET A 19 0.09 -6.84 3.78
CA MET A 19 1.20 -7.13 4.68
C MET A 19 1.95 -8.40 4.26
N GLY A 20 1.25 -9.40 3.74
CA GLY A 20 1.84 -10.61 3.16
C GLY A 20 2.56 -10.34 1.83
N GLU A 21 1.90 -9.64 0.88
CA GLU A 21 2.46 -9.34 -0.44
C GLU A 21 3.75 -8.51 -0.31
N PHE A 22 3.74 -7.43 0.47
CA PHE A 22 4.88 -6.51 0.57
C PHE A 22 5.81 -6.77 1.75
N GLY A 23 5.47 -7.73 2.60
CA GLY A 23 6.31 -8.20 3.69
C GLY A 23 7.72 -8.58 3.20
N GLY A 24 8.73 -8.24 4.00
CA GLY A 24 10.13 -8.49 3.67
C GLY A 24 10.74 -7.50 2.67
N ARG A 25 9.94 -6.76 1.91
CA ARG A 25 10.40 -5.69 0.99
C ARG A 25 10.10 -4.29 1.51
N VAL A 26 9.00 -4.14 2.24
CA VAL A 26 8.59 -2.88 2.85
C VAL A 26 8.44 -3.08 4.36
N PRO A 27 9.02 -2.22 5.22
CA PRO A 27 8.83 -2.33 6.66
C PRO A 27 7.34 -2.27 7.03
N SER A 28 6.90 -3.12 7.96
CA SER A 28 5.49 -3.21 8.38
C SER A 28 4.93 -1.86 8.81
N ALA A 29 5.71 -1.05 9.52
CA ALA A 29 5.32 0.31 9.91
C ALA A 29 5.04 1.23 8.72
N VAL A 30 5.76 1.06 7.61
CA VAL A 30 5.51 1.80 6.36
C VAL A 30 4.24 1.30 5.69
N ILE A 31 4.02 -0.02 5.65
CA ILE A 31 2.78 -0.61 5.13
C ILE A 31 1.57 -0.07 5.91
N SER A 32 1.60 -0.10 7.25
CA SER A 32 0.53 0.45 8.09
C SER A 32 0.28 1.94 7.85
N ARG A 33 1.33 2.73 7.61
CA ARG A 33 1.17 4.16 7.27
C ARG A 33 0.46 4.34 5.93
N VAL A 34 0.81 3.53 4.92
CA VAL A 34 0.14 3.57 3.61
C VAL A 34 -1.33 3.20 3.74
N LEU A 35 -1.66 2.11 4.45
CA LEU A 35 -3.05 1.70 4.69
C LEU A 35 -3.85 2.82 5.35
N ASN A 36 -3.33 3.41 6.43
CA ASN A 36 -4.00 4.49 7.16
C ASN A 36 -4.14 5.78 6.34
N ALA A 37 -3.17 6.10 5.47
CA ALA A 37 -3.26 7.24 4.57
C ALA A 37 -4.33 7.01 3.50
N SER A 38 -4.30 5.86 2.83
CA SER A 38 -5.28 5.50 1.80
C SER A 38 -6.70 5.43 2.33
N LYS A 39 -6.91 4.90 3.55
CA LYS A 39 -8.24 4.89 4.18
C LYS A 39 -8.78 6.31 4.33
N ARG A 40 -7.97 7.22 4.89
CA ARG A 40 -8.34 8.64 5.08
C ARG A 40 -8.61 9.35 3.75
N ASP A 41 -7.88 9.00 2.70
CA ASP A 41 -8.05 9.61 1.38
C ASP A 41 -9.37 9.21 0.71
N LEU A 42 -9.92 8.04 1.04
CA LEU A 42 -11.13 7.47 0.45
C LEU A 42 -12.37 7.65 1.34
N GLU A 43 -12.19 7.81 2.64
CA GLU A 43 -13.26 7.97 3.61
C GLU A 43 -14.20 9.13 3.24
N GLY A 44 -15.49 8.82 3.09
CA GLY A 44 -16.52 9.78 2.70
C GLY A 44 -16.46 10.27 1.25
N ARG A 45 -15.59 9.70 0.41
CA ARG A 45 -15.36 10.13 -0.99
C ARG A 45 -15.68 9.07 -2.04
N ILE A 46 -15.90 7.83 -1.61
CA ILE A 46 -16.17 6.67 -2.46
C ILE A 46 -17.48 6.03 -2.02
N ASP A 47 -18.21 5.44 -2.96
CA ASP A 47 -19.35 4.60 -2.64
C ASP A 47 -18.91 3.46 -1.69
N PRO A 48 -19.64 3.20 -0.59
CA PRO A 48 -19.33 2.08 0.29
C PRO A 48 -19.14 0.73 -0.42
N GLU A 49 -19.85 0.48 -1.51
CA GLU A 49 -19.75 -0.77 -2.30
C GLU A 49 -18.45 -0.84 -3.13
N GLU A 50 -17.86 0.30 -3.50
CA GLU A 50 -16.61 0.38 -4.26
C GLU A 50 -15.38 0.56 -3.36
N LEU A 51 -15.58 0.80 -2.06
CA LEU A 51 -14.52 1.19 -1.14
C LEU A 51 -13.44 0.12 -1.01
N GLY A 52 -13.80 -1.16 -0.95
CA GLY A 52 -12.86 -2.28 -0.84
C GLY A 52 -11.88 -2.33 -2.02
N GLU A 53 -12.42 -2.35 -3.24
CA GLU A 53 -11.63 -2.39 -4.48
C GLU A 53 -10.74 -1.15 -4.63
N MET A 54 -11.29 0.04 -4.37
CA MET A 54 -10.53 1.29 -4.46
C MET A 54 -9.43 1.36 -3.41
N PHE A 55 -9.70 0.90 -2.18
CA PHE A 55 -8.74 0.82 -1.09
C PHE A 55 -7.57 -0.12 -1.42
N TYR A 56 -7.87 -1.32 -1.91
CA TYR A 56 -6.88 -2.28 -2.39
C TYR A 56 -6.00 -1.66 -3.48
N THR A 57 -6.62 -1.09 -4.50
CA THR A 57 -5.94 -0.54 -5.69
C THR A 57 -4.98 0.59 -5.30
N LEU A 58 -5.45 1.54 -4.48
CA LEU A 58 -4.65 2.67 -4.04
C LEU A 58 -3.47 2.23 -3.16
N CYS A 59 -3.70 1.32 -2.21
CA CYS A 59 -2.64 0.84 -1.33
C CYS A 59 -1.58 0.08 -2.11
N ARG A 60 -1.99 -0.85 -2.98
CA ARG A 60 -1.07 -1.66 -3.79
C ARG A 60 -0.22 -0.78 -4.70
N PHE A 61 -0.83 0.20 -5.38
CA PHE A 61 -0.11 1.15 -6.21
C PHE A 61 0.95 1.94 -5.43
N ARG A 62 0.60 2.43 -4.24
CA ARG A 62 1.54 3.18 -3.37
C ARG A 62 2.70 2.30 -2.91
N LEU A 63 2.44 1.05 -2.51
CA LEU A 63 3.47 0.11 -2.07
C LEU A 63 4.40 -0.30 -3.21
N GLN A 64 3.85 -0.55 -4.41
CA GLN A 64 4.65 -0.82 -5.61
C GLN A 64 5.61 0.32 -5.93
N ARG A 65 5.16 1.58 -5.79
CA ARG A 65 6.02 2.75 -5.98
C ARG A 65 7.13 2.86 -4.94
N ILE A 66 6.88 2.45 -3.69
CA ILE A 66 7.90 2.43 -2.64
C ILE A 66 8.98 1.41 -2.99
N VAL A 67 8.59 0.19 -3.37
CA VAL A 67 9.53 -0.86 -3.80
C VAL A 67 10.36 -0.39 -5.00
N ALA A 68 9.70 0.15 -6.03
CA ALA A 68 10.40 0.63 -7.23
C ALA A 68 11.32 1.83 -6.97
N ALA A 69 11.06 2.65 -5.95
CA ALA A 69 11.94 3.74 -5.55
C ALA A 69 13.20 3.23 -4.84
N ASP A 70 13.07 2.19 -4.02
CA ASP A 70 14.19 1.55 -3.32
C ASP A 70 15.14 0.83 -4.30
N ASP A 71 14.58 0.15 -5.30
CA ASP A 71 15.35 -0.46 -6.41
C ASP A 71 16.16 0.57 -7.20
N ARG A 72 15.67 1.81 -7.32
CA ARG A 72 16.40 2.89 -8.01
C ARG A 72 17.53 3.47 -7.17
N ILE A 73 17.41 3.45 -5.84
CA ILE A 73 18.47 3.90 -4.93
C ILE A 73 19.63 2.89 -4.89
N THR A 74 19.34 1.61 -5.12
CA THR A 74 20.34 0.53 -5.14
C THR A 74 21.11 0.39 -6.46
N VAL A 75 20.73 1.12 -7.52
CA VAL A 75 21.56 1.24 -8.73
C VAL A 75 22.82 2.03 -8.38
N ARG A 76 23.89 1.31 -8.02
CA ARG A 76 25.22 1.87 -7.79
C ARG A 76 25.70 2.56 -9.07
N ILE A 77 25.98 3.85 -8.95
CA ILE A 77 26.80 4.57 -9.92
C ILE A 77 28.13 3.80 -10.01
N PRO A 78 28.53 3.26 -11.18
CA PRO A 78 29.84 2.65 -11.33
C PRO A 78 30.88 3.73 -11.09
N ASP A 79 31.84 3.44 -10.21
CA ASP A 79 33.02 4.27 -9.94
C ASP A 79 33.62 4.72 -11.28
N ALA A 80 33.44 5.99 -11.61
CA ALA A 80 34.05 6.60 -12.77
C ALA A 80 35.53 6.68 -12.45
N ARG A 81 36.28 5.63 -12.83
CA ARG A 81 37.72 5.57 -12.74
C ARG A 81 38.31 6.84 -13.38
N LEU A 82 38.80 7.73 -12.53
CA LEU A 82 39.76 8.75 -12.90
C LEU A 82 41.10 8.02 -13.09
N SER A 83 41.46 7.81 -14.35
CA SER A 83 42.82 7.48 -14.79
C SER A 83 43.28 8.56 -15.76
#